data_AF-A0A8S3ADF7-F1
#
_entry.id   AF-A0A8S3ADF7-F1
#
_cell.length_a   1.000
_cell.length_b   1.000
_cell.length_c   1.000
_cell.angle_alpha   90.00
_cell.angle_beta   90.00
_cell.angle_gamma   90.00
#
_symmetry.space_group_name_H-M   'P 1'
#
loop_
_entity.id
_entity.type
_entity.pdbx_description
1 polymer ?
#
loop_
_entity_poly.entity_id
_entity_poly.type
_entity_poly.pdbx_seq_one_letter_code
_entity_poly.pdbx_strand_id
1 'polypeptide(L)'
;YSIVPGYFLGLFTASELEEIVCGKGEMDVELLKRNTGYGGHYNQETPCIQRLWKILREIFNEEQKKLFLKFVWGRCTLPSCDDDFRSKFQIVPYTLSAELVDGALPRAHTCTFVLDLPEYSTIDIMYDRLNYAITYCTSIDGDGNMNDDPMPTNLDSDSATEE
;
A
#
# COMPACT_ATOMS: atom_id res chain seq x y z
N TYR A 1 27.77 19.80 3.99
CA TYR A 1 27.50 19.22 2.67
C TYR A 1 26.03 19.44 2.35
N SER A 2 25.72 20.54 1.65
CA SER A 2 24.36 20.87 1.22
C SER A 2 24.09 20.10 -0.08
N ILE A 3 23.20 19.12 -0.05
CA ILE A 3 22.99 18.18 -1.16
C ILE A 3 22.38 18.86 -2.41
N VAL A 4 21.87 20.09 -2.27
CA VAL A 4 21.36 20.87 -3.41
C VAL A 4 21.95 22.29 -3.37
N PRO A 5 22.71 22.71 -4.39
CA PRO A 5 23.18 24.08 -4.51
C PRO A 5 22.02 25.06 -4.75
N GLY A 6 21.93 26.12 -3.93
CA GLY A 6 20.78 27.04 -3.92
C GLY A 6 20.50 27.79 -5.23
N TYR A 7 21.46 27.83 -6.17
CA TYR A 7 21.24 28.42 -7.49
C TYR A 7 20.31 27.57 -8.39
N PHE A 8 20.16 26.28 -8.13
CA PHE A 8 19.19 25.43 -8.85
C PHE A 8 17.75 25.69 -8.39
N LEU A 9 17.54 26.11 -7.13
CA LEU A 9 16.20 26.35 -6.57
C LEU A 9 15.52 27.60 -7.15
N GLY A 10 16.28 28.52 -7.74
CA GLY A 10 15.75 29.71 -8.41
C GLY A 10 15.37 29.51 -9.88
N LEU A 11 15.64 28.33 -10.46
CA LEU A 11 15.32 28.00 -11.85
C LEU A 11 13.95 27.34 -12.03
N PHE A 12 13.32 26.90 -10.93
CA PHE A 12 12.04 26.19 -10.94
C PHE A 12 10.97 27.03 -10.24
N THR A 13 9.77 27.02 -10.80
CA THR A 13 8.59 27.52 -10.08
C THR A 13 8.26 26.62 -8.89
N ALA A 14 7.53 27.14 -7.89
CA ALA A 14 7.15 26.36 -6.70
C ALA A 14 6.44 25.04 -7.08
N SER A 15 5.63 25.08 -8.14
CA SER A 15 4.93 23.91 -8.68
C SER A 15 5.87 22.90 -9.34
N GLU A 16 6.89 23.35 -10.09
CA GLU A 16 7.89 22.45 -10.69
C GLU A 16 8.81 21.83 -9.63
N LEU A 17 9.17 22.59 -8.59
CA LEU A 17 9.95 22.06 -7.48
C LEU A 17 9.15 21.01 -6.69
N GLU A 18 7.86 21.26 -6.46
CA GLU A 18 6.96 20.27 -5.87
C GLU A 18 6.82 19.04 -6.77
N GLU A 19 6.72 19.20 -8.09
CA GLU A 19 6.67 18.07 -9.02
C GLU A 19 7.99 17.27 -9.04
N ILE A 20 9.14 17.92 -8.88
CA ILE A 20 10.46 17.27 -8.83
C ILE A 20 10.70 16.59 -7.47
N VAL A 21 10.26 17.19 -6.37
CA VAL A 21 10.50 16.71 -5.00
C VAL A 21 9.44 15.69 -4.59
N CYS A 22 8.17 15.99 -4.86
CA CYS A 22 7.04 15.16 -4.52
C CYS A 22 6.66 14.21 -5.65
N GLY A 23 7.06 14.42 -6.92
CA GLY A 23 6.70 13.61 -8.09
C GLY A 23 5.35 14.02 -8.72
N LYS A 24 5.07 13.57 -9.96
CA LYS A 24 3.76 13.76 -10.58
C LYS A 24 2.67 13.08 -9.76
N GLY A 25 1.61 13.82 -9.45
CA GLY A 25 0.49 13.37 -8.62
C GLY A 25 -0.43 12.31 -9.23
N GLU A 26 -0.06 11.70 -10.36
CA GLU A 26 -0.82 10.67 -11.07
C GLU A 26 -0.01 9.37 -11.08
N MET A 27 -0.58 8.29 -10.57
CA MET A 27 0.07 6.98 -10.59
C MET A 27 -0.15 6.31 -11.95
N ASP A 28 0.94 6.17 -12.74
CA ASP A 28 0.93 5.33 -13.92
C ASP A 28 0.95 3.84 -13.53
N VAL A 29 -0.25 3.24 -13.54
CA VAL A 29 -0.48 1.82 -13.26
C VAL A 29 0.24 0.93 -14.28
N GLU A 30 0.36 1.36 -15.53
CA GLU A 30 1.01 0.56 -16.58
C GLU A 30 2.52 0.53 -16.41
N LEU A 31 3.11 1.68 -16.03
CA LEU A 31 4.51 1.78 -15.65
C LEU A 31 4.83 0.88 -14.47
N LEU A 32 4.02 0.96 -13.40
CA LEU A 32 4.20 0.10 -12.22
C LEU A 32 4.09 -1.38 -12.61
N LYS A 33 3.09 -1.75 -13.42
CA LYS A 33 2.89 -3.12 -13.89
C LYS A 33 4.07 -3.64 -14.70
N ARG A 34 4.64 -2.82 -15.59
CA ARG A 34 5.83 -3.17 -16.38
C ARG A 34 7.05 -3.40 -15.49
N ASN A 35 7.17 -2.64 -14.41
CA ASN A 35 8.25 -2.80 -13.44
C ASN A 35 7.90 -3.73 -12.26
N THR A 36 6.85 -4.54 -12.40
CA THR A 36 6.46 -5.56 -11.42
C THR A 36 6.97 -6.94 -11.84
N GLY A 37 7.67 -7.62 -10.95
CA GLY A 37 7.90 -9.05 -11.03
C GLY A 37 7.01 -9.82 -10.07
N TYR A 38 6.71 -11.05 -10.44
CA TYR A 38 5.88 -11.96 -9.63
C TYR A 38 6.80 -13.04 -9.06
N GLY A 39 6.72 -13.27 -7.76
CA GLY A 39 7.48 -14.32 -7.07
C GLY A 39 6.63 -15.55 -6.76
N GLY A 40 7.30 -16.69 -6.59
CA GLY A 40 6.64 -17.95 -6.23
C GLY A 40 5.78 -18.51 -7.37
N HIS A 41 4.50 -18.79 -7.06
CA HIS A 41 3.52 -19.31 -8.03
C HIS A 41 2.62 -18.23 -8.65
N TYR A 42 2.85 -16.96 -8.31
CA TYR A 42 2.13 -15.86 -8.94
C TYR A 42 2.70 -15.54 -10.31
N ASN A 43 1.80 -15.35 -11.26
CA ASN A 43 2.08 -14.96 -12.63
C ASN A 43 1.10 -13.86 -13.04
N GLN A 44 1.38 -13.21 -14.17
CA GLN A 44 0.46 -12.21 -14.73
C GLN A 44 -0.93 -12.78 -15.06
N GLU A 45 -1.04 -14.09 -15.27
CA GLU A 45 -2.28 -14.80 -15.54
C GLU A 45 -3.05 -15.20 -14.27
N THR A 46 -2.43 -15.08 -13.09
CA THR A 46 -3.07 -15.45 -11.83
C THR A 46 -4.30 -14.55 -11.58
N PRO A 47 -5.49 -15.11 -11.29
CA PRO A 47 -6.70 -14.33 -11.07
C PRO A 47 -6.55 -13.25 -9.98
N CYS A 48 -5.82 -13.55 -8.91
CA CYS A 48 -5.48 -12.62 -7.83
C CYS A 48 -4.75 -11.37 -8.37
N ILE A 49 -3.70 -11.57 -9.16
CA ILE A 49 -2.92 -10.49 -9.79
C ILE A 49 -3.78 -9.65 -10.74
N GLN A 50 -4.62 -10.30 -11.56
CA GLN A 50 -5.52 -9.59 -12.47
C GLN A 50 -6.53 -8.72 -11.71
N ARG A 51 -7.08 -9.22 -10.60
CA ARG A 51 -7.97 -8.45 -9.72
C ARG A 51 -7.27 -7.25 -9.10
N LEU A 52 -6.03 -7.41 -8.62
CA LEU A 52 -5.24 -6.31 -8.09
C LEU A 52 -5.09 -5.18 -9.11
N TRP A 53 -4.65 -5.51 -10.33
CA TRP A 53 -4.48 -4.51 -11.39
C TRP A 53 -5.81 -3.88 -11.81
N LYS A 54 -6.89 -4.65 -11.81
CA LYS A 54 -8.23 -4.14 -12.09
C LYS A 54 -8.69 -3.16 -11.01
N ILE A 55 -8.48 -3.48 -9.73
CA ILE A 55 -8.77 -2.59 -8.60
C ILE A 55 -7.98 -1.28 -8.74
N LEU A 56 -6.67 -1.37 -8.97
CA LEU A 56 -5.81 -0.19 -9.11
C LEU A 56 -6.18 0.69 -10.32
N ARG A 57 -6.74 0.11 -11.38
CA ARG A 57 -7.08 0.82 -12.62
C ARG A 57 -8.50 1.39 -12.62
N GLU A 58 -9.49 0.60 -12.20
CA GLU A 58 -10.91 0.90 -12.37
C GLU A 58 -11.61 1.33 -11.08
N ILE A 59 -11.12 0.88 -9.91
CA ILE A 59 -11.82 1.05 -8.64
C ILE A 59 -11.15 2.12 -7.76
N PHE A 60 -9.81 2.17 -7.75
CA PHE A 60 -9.07 3.11 -6.92
C PHE A 60 -9.09 4.52 -7.49
N ASN A 61 -9.41 5.48 -6.62
CA ASN A 61 -9.25 6.91 -6.90
C ASN A 61 -7.77 7.33 -6.82
N GLU A 62 -7.43 8.50 -7.35
CA GLU A 62 -6.05 9.01 -7.32
C GLU A 62 -5.45 9.09 -5.91
N GLU A 63 -6.26 9.44 -4.90
CA GLU A 63 -5.82 9.43 -3.49
C GLU A 63 -5.51 8.02 -2.99
N GLN A 64 -6.35 7.03 -3.31
CA GLN A 64 -6.13 5.63 -2.93
C GLN A 64 -4.90 5.05 -3.65
N LYS A 65 -4.67 5.43 -4.91
CA LYS A 65 -3.45 5.06 -5.64
C LYS A 65 -2.19 5.61 -4.97
N LYS A 66 -2.23 6.86 -4.50
CA LYS A 66 -1.13 7.47 -3.73
C LYS A 66 -0.91 6.78 -2.40
N LEU A 67 -1.98 6.45 -1.67
CA LEU A 67 -1.89 5.70 -0.42
C LEU A 67 -1.33 4.29 -0.65
N PHE A 68 -1.74 3.63 -1.72
CA PHE A 68 -1.18 2.34 -2.13
C PHE A 68 0.31 2.46 -2.42
N LEU A 69 0.75 3.46 -3.18
CA LEU A 69 2.18 3.73 -3.38
C LEU A 69 2.91 3.99 -2.06
N LYS A 70 2.35 4.79 -1.16
CA LYS A 70 2.92 5.02 0.18
C LYS A 70 3.02 3.70 0.95
N PHE A 71 2.05 2.81 0.81
CA PHE A 71 2.04 1.50 1.44
C PHE A 71 3.11 0.55 0.86
N VAL A 72 3.23 0.44 -0.47
CA VAL A 72 4.18 -0.50 -1.11
C VAL A 72 5.60 0.03 -1.24
N TRP A 73 5.75 1.32 -1.53
CA TRP A 73 7.02 1.99 -1.80
C TRP A 73 7.52 2.79 -0.60
N GLY A 74 6.62 3.32 0.23
CA GLY A 74 6.97 4.37 1.21
C GLY A 74 7.16 5.75 0.56
N ARG A 75 6.87 5.89 -0.74
CA ARG A 75 6.84 7.17 -1.46
C ARG A 75 5.45 7.39 -2.04
N CYS A 76 5.05 8.65 -2.11
CA CYS A 76 3.74 9.02 -2.65
C CYS A 76 3.71 9.08 -4.19
N THR A 77 4.84 8.91 -4.87
CA THR A 77 4.96 9.09 -6.32
C THR A 77 5.90 8.11 -7.00
N LEU A 78 5.60 7.85 -8.27
CA LEU A 78 6.42 7.05 -9.16
C LEU A 78 7.55 7.90 -9.75
N PRO A 79 8.72 7.31 -10.01
CA PRO A 79 9.73 7.95 -10.83
C PRO A 79 9.22 8.23 -12.25
N SER A 80 9.73 9.29 -12.86
CA SER A 80 9.32 9.73 -14.21
C SER A 80 9.71 8.76 -15.33
N CYS A 81 10.67 7.86 -15.08
CA CYS A 81 11.23 6.94 -16.08
C CYS A 81 11.45 5.53 -15.50
N ASP A 82 11.38 4.49 -16.36
CA ASP A 82 11.65 3.09 -15.97
C ASP A 82 13.05 2.90 -15.37
N ASP A 83 14.05 3.64 -15.87
CA ASP A 83 15.45 3.52 -15.42
C ASP A 83 15.69 4.09 -14.02
N ASP A 84 14.78 4.93 -13.51
CA ASP A 84 14.88 5.47 -12.13
C ASP A 84 14.38 4.49 -11.07
N PHE A 85 13.80 3.35 -11.48
CA PHE A 85 13.41 2.31 -10.54
C PHE A 85 14.65 1.55 -10.04
N ARG A 86 15.13 1.98 -8.88
CA ARG A 86 16.28 1.35 -8.18
C ARG A 86 16.08 -0.14 -7.91
N SER A 87 14.83 -0.56 -7.73
CA SER A 87 14.42 -1.95 -7.50
C SER A 87 13.10 -2.23 -8.22
N LYS A 88 12.92 -3.47 -8.69
CA LYS A 88 11.65 -3.92 -9.28
C LYS A 88 10.62 -4.15 -8.17
N PHE A 89 9.37 -3.77 -8.42
CA PHE A 89 8.26 -4.13 -7.52
C PHE A 89 8.10 -5.65 -7.55
N GLN A 90 7.97 -6.30 -6.41
CA GLN A 90 7.78 -7.75 -6.35
C GLN A 90 6.46 -8.07 -5.66
N ILE A 91 5.60 -8.86 -6.30
CA ILE A 91 4.39 -9.38 -5.66
C ILE A 91 4.62 -10.86 -5.38
N VAL A 92 4.51 -11.25 -4.12
CA VAL A 92 4.70 -12.63 -3.68
C VAL A 92 3.43 -13.15 -3.00
N PRO A 93 3.14 -14.45 -3.13
CA PRO A 93 1.98 -15.05 -2.49
C PRO A 93 2.14 -15.08 -0.97
N TYR A 94 1.12 -14.60 -0.26
CA TYR A 94 1.02 -14.82 1.18
C TYR A 94 0.31 -16.15 1.45
N THR A 95 1.10 -17.21 1.67
CA THR A 95 0.57 -18.57 1.87
C THR A 95 -0.17 -18.68 3.20
N LEU A 96 -1.49 -18.84 3.12
CA LEU A 96 -2.39 -19.10 4.25
C LEU A 96 -3.34 -20.24 3.91
N SER A 97 -3.99 -20.81 4.92
CA SER A 97 -5.13 -21.69 4.70
C SER A 97 -6.29 -20.91 4.06
N ALA A 98 -7.07 -21.58 3.20
CA ALA A 98 -8.20 -20.97 2.49
C ALA A 98 -9.24 -20.35 3.43
N GLU A 99 -9.36 -20.85 4.66
CA GLU A 99 -10.28 -20.31 5.69
C GLU A 99 -9.79 -18.98 6.28
N LEU A 100 -8.49 -18.69 6.22
CA LEU A 100 -7.88 -17.50 6.80
C LEU A 100 -7.49 -16.46 5.74
N VAL A 101 -7.45 -16.83 4.46
CA VAL A 101 -6.95 -15.96 3.37
C VAL A 101 -7.81 -14.69 3.22
N ASP A 102 -9.13 -14.83 3.30
CA ASP A 102 -10.07 -13.70 3.15
C ASP A 102 -10.11 -12.78 4.39
N GLY A 103 -9.60 -13.25 5.53
CA GLY A 103 -9.41 -12.45 6.74
C GLY A 103 -8.04 -11.76 6.80
N ALA A 104 -7.09 -12.16 5.97
CA ALA A 104 -5.73 -11.66 6.02
C ALA A 104 -5.60 -10.30 5.32
N LEU A 105 -4.79 -9.42 5.91
CA LEU A 105 -4.41 -8.15 5.28
C LEU A 105 -3.15 -8.33 4.45
N PRO A 106 -3.03 -7.63 3.31
CA PRO A 106 -1.80 -7.61 2.54
C PRO A 106 -0.67 -6.99 3.37
N ARG A 107 0.56 -7.44 3.16
CA ARG A 107 1.75 -6.88 3.84
C ARG A 107 2.70 -6.32 2.83
N ALA A 108 3.12 -5.07 3.02
CA ALA A 108 4.13 -4.46 2.19
C ALA A 108 5.45 -4.34 2.95
N HIS A 109 6.54 -4.64 2.27
CA HIS A 109 7.91 -4.45 2.72
C HIS A 109 8.49 -3.29 1.93
N THR A 110 8.29 -2.06 2.42
CA THR A 110 8.71 -0.83 1.75
C THR A 110 10.22 -0.78 1.47
N CYS A 111 11.04 -1.33 2.37
CA CYS A 111 12.50 -1.40 2.21
C CYS A 111 12.96 -2.25 1.03
N THR A 112 12.23 -3.32 0.71
CA THR A 112 12.58 -4.29 -0.36
C THR A 112 11.66 -4.18 -1.57
N PHE A 113 10.66 -3.30 -1.50
CA PHE A 113 9.63 -3.10 -2.52
C PHE A 113 8.89 -4.40 -2.88
N VAL A 114 8.54 -5.17 -1.84
CA VAL A 114 7.81 -6.45 -1.93
C VAL A 114 6.41 -6.30 -1.35
N LEU A 115 5.39 -6.82 -2.03
CA LEU A 115 4.03 -6.93 -1.55
C LEU A 115 3.67 -8.42 -1.38
N ASP A 116 3.43 -8.83 -0.14
CA ASP A 116 2.81 -10.10 0.19
C ASP A 116 1.30 -9.96 -0.01
N LEU A 117 0.79 -10.59 -1.06
CA LEU A 117 -0.62 -10.53 -1.43
C LEU A 117 -1.28 -11.89 -1.14
N PRO A 118 -2.32 -11.95 -0.29
CA PRO A 118 -3.12 -13.15 -0.11
C PRO A 118 -3.95 -13.47 -1.34
N GLU A 119 -4.21 -14.76 -1.60
CA GLU A 119 -5.05 -15.19 -2.72
C GLU A 119 -6.54 -15.07 -2.38
N TYR A 120 -7.05 -13.84 -2.41
CA TYR A 120 -8.45 -13.56 -2.08
C TYR A 120 -9.43 -14.26 -3.01
N SER A 121 -10.56 -14.71 -2.46
CA SER A 121 -11.60 -15.40 -3.21
C SER A 121 -12.28 -14.50 -4.25
N THR A 122 -12.55 -13.24 -3.89
CA THR A 122 -13.28 -12.28 -4.73
C THR A 122 -12.57 -10.92 -4.84
N ILE A 123 -12.97 -10.12 -5.84
CA ILE A 123 -12.45 -8.77 -6.03
C ILE A 123 -12.89 -7.82 -4.91
N ASP A 124 -14.10 -8.01 -4.38
CA ASP A 124 -14.66 -7.16 -3.32
C ASP A 124 -13.89 -7.33 -2.01
N ILE A 125 -13.55 -8.57 -1.65
CA ILE A 125 -12.73 -8.86 -0.47
C ILE A 125 -11.34 -8.27 -0.65
N MET A 126 -10.72 -8.45 -1.82
CA MET A 126 -9.41 -7.85 -2.10
C MET A 126 -9.47 -6.33 -2.00
N TYR A 127 -10.51 -5.68 -2.55
CA TYR A 127 -10.69 -4.24 -2.46
C TYR A 127 -10.82 -3.78 -1.01
N ASP A 128 -11.71 -4.41 -0.23
CA ASP A 128 -11.95 -4.05 1.17
C ASP A 128 -10.67 -4.21 2.01
N ARG A 129 -9.96 -5.33 1.86
CA ARG A 129 -8.70 -5.60 2.57
C ARG A 129 -7.57 -4.68 2.15
N LEU A 130 -7.46 -4.39 0.85
CA LEU A 130 -6.44 -3.49 0.33
C LEU A 130 -6.72 -2.05 0.78
N ASN A 131 -7.97 -1.59 0.68
CA ASN A 131 -8.39 -0.27 1.14
C ASN A 131 -8.19 -0.11 2.65
N TYR A 132 -8.52 -1.14 3.42
CA TYR A 132 -8.24 -1.16 4.85
C TYR A 132 -6.73 -1.08 5.13
N ALA A 133 -5.92 -1.91 4.47
CA ALA A 133 -4.47 -1.88 4.66
C ALA A 133 -3.83 -0.54 4.31
N ILE A 134 -4.18 0.08 3.17
CA ILE A 134 -3.60 1.38 2.78
C ILE A 134 -4.08 2.53 3.68
N THR A 135 -5.27 2.41 4.28
CA THR A 135 -5.85 3.45 5.15
C THR A 135 -5.31 3.37 6.58
N TYR A 136 -5.21 2.14 7.12
CA TYR A 136 -4.86 1.92 8.53
C TYR A 136 -3.40 1.50 8.75
N CYS A 137 -2.68 1.01 7.72
CA CYS A 137 -1.28 0.62 7.84
C CYS A 137 -0.32 1.80 7.53
N THR A 138 -0.70 3.01 7.91
CA THR A 138 0.14 4.21 7.94
C THR A 138 1.15 4.15 9.09
N SER A 139 1.95 3.10 9.12
CA SER A 139 3.19 3.07 9.91
C SER A 139 4.24 3.91 9.18
N ILE A 140 4.17 5.24 9.30
CA ILE A 140 5.29 6.17 9.06
C ILE A 140 5.06 7.52 9.74
N ASP A 141 3.82 7.94 9.99
CA ASP A 141 3.56 9.15 10.78
C ASP A 141 3.43 8.77 12.26
N GLY A 142 4.58 8.47 12.87
CA GLY A 142 4.73 8.22 14.30
C GLY A 142 4.60 9.49 15.16
N ASP A 143 3.67 10.39 14.80
CA ASP A 143 3.33 11.59 15.57
C ASP A 143 1.82 11.83 15.42
N GLY A 144 1.02 11.28 16.34
CA GLY A 144 -0.43 11.52 16.32
C GLY A 144 -1.28 10.60 17.18
N ASN A 145 -1.18 10.75 18.50
CA ASN A 145 -2.26 10.48 19.46
C ASN A 145 -2.87 9.05 19.49
N MET A 146 -2.25 8.17 20.28
CA MET A 146 -2.94 7.00 20.87
C MET A 146 -4.01 7.49 21.86
N ASN A 147 -5.20 7.80 21.38
CA ASN A 147 -6.43 7.85 22.17
C ASN A 147 -7.59 7.75 21.19
N ASP A 148 -8.11 6.54 20.98
CA ASP A 148 -9.53 6.22 20.87
C ASP A 148 -9.69 4.84 20.25
N ASP A 149 -9.72 3.82 21.11
CA ASP A 149 -10.67 2.71 20.94
C ASP A 149 -10.86 2.02 22.30
N PRO A 150 -11.98 2.28 23.00
CA PRO A 150 -12.33 1.50 24.18
C PRO A 150 -12.74 0.09 23.73
N MET A 151 -11.93 -0.89 24.13
CA MET A 151 -12.29 -2.31 24.07
C MET A 151 -13.67 -2.54 24.71
N PRO A 152 -14.61 -3.22 24.04
CA PRO A 152 -15.89 -3.55 24.64
C PRO A 152 -15.70 -4.63 25.71
N THR A 153 -15.86 -4.25 26.98
CA THR A 153 -16.02 -5.19 28.09
C THR A 153 -17.44 -5.76 28.05
N ASN A 154 -17.63 -6.95 27.47
CA ASN A 154 -18.75 -7.83 27.82
C ASN A 154 -18.34 -8.59 29.09
N LEU A 155 -18.94 -8.30 30.25
CA LEU A 155 -20.18 -8.89 30.77
C LEU A 155 -20.20 -10.42 30.67
N ASP A 156 -19.85 -11.07 31.78
CA ASP A 156 -20.48 -12.32 32.21
C ASP A 156 -20.81 -12.23 33.71
N SER A 157 -22.10 -12.00 33.92
CA SER A 157 -23.00 -12.40 35.01
C SER A 157 -22.56 -13.57 35.91
N ASP A 158 -22.64 -13.38 37.23
CA ASP A 158 -23.50 -14.15 38.18
C ASP A 158 -23.18 -13.68 39.61
N SER A 159 -24.03 -12.92 40.28
CA SER A 159 -25.22 -13.33 41.04
C SER A 159 -24.92 -14.24 42.25
N ALA A 160 -25.20 -13.69 43.45
CA ALA A 160 -25.60 -14.34 44.73
C ALA A 160 -24.69 -15.45 45.30
N THR A 161 -24.41 -15.63 46.60
CA THR A 161 -25.21 -15.45 47.84
C THR A 161 -24.25 -15.82 49.01
N GLU A 162 -24.51 -15.29 50.21
CA GLU A 162 -24.35 -15.90 51.57
C GLU A 162 -23.09 -16.77 51.86
N GLU A 163 -22.27 -16.49 52.87
CA GLU A 163 -22.56 -16.45 54.31
C GLU A 163 -21.41 -15.73 55.07
#